data_AF-A0A374UQ26-F1
#
_entry.id   AF-A0A374UQ26-F1
#
_cell.length_a   1.000
_cell.length_b   1.000
_cell.length_c   1.000
_cell.angle_alpha   90.00
_cell.angle_beta   90.00
_cell.angle_gamma   90.00
#
_symmetry.space_group_name_H-M   'P 1'
#
loop_
_entity.id
_entity.type
_entity.pdbx_description
1 polymer ?
#
loop_
_entity_poly.entity_id
_entity_poly.type
_entity_poly.pdbx_seq_one_letter_code
_entity_poly.pdbx_strand_id
1 'polypeptide(L)'
;MKKLNNKDIEIAVEIDGVYAQGFGMLAQKVMLDKELPLQSKAIYAYLASYAGSGKIYPKRRTILRDLNMNKDTYYKYLNRLVEKSYISISKAKGFLNKNVYTICSNPNAIGCPPSASAEHHTLSLDNIYSYGYGNMPKLIMCDTRLSVKARGMIALFYSLAQSSNTVFPTRDYTMEILGISKQTYYNTLNELIAYGYISVIKRKGKNGKFCVNNYILNTNPTVIGKQEKESNKPCPKFSDNVKNAIKSTLSPCPKKQDNENNRVLKSRTLPCPNSSDNTVSQNFGHYNNTIYNNTINNSKSDHNLIIDRINLTVPFTTDNDKIIESIKELTDYNAYQSYVAYENDIYSRLYCKAVDLLCDMATTNTTQTYNKTTVSQRTLIYSINNCITKHGIAKANSLCDLISDTLLNYEEASKECEIRNCSNYLKALLFDNITNFAFNLAKFDL
;
A
#
# COMPACT_ATOMS: atom_id res chain seq x y z
N MET A 1 0.05 -9.76 -54.87
CA MET A 1 -0.49 -9.76 -53.49
C MET A 1 0.63 -9.38 -52.53
N LYS A 2 0.56 -8.20 -51.90
CA LYS A 2 1.54 -7.78 -50.89
C LYS A 2 1.30 -8.58 -49.61
N LYS A 3 2.35 -9.27 -49.13
CA LYS A 3 2.36 -9.92 -47.81
C LYS A 3 2.16 -8.86 -46.73
N LEU A 4 1.17 -9.05 -45.85
CA LEU A 4 1.07 -8.31 -44.61
C LEU A 4 2.21 -8.75 -43.68
N ASN A 5 2.97 -7.79 -43.14
CA ASN A 5 3.89 -8.01 -42.04
C ASN A 5 3.10 -8.10 -40.74
N ASN A 6 3.28 -9.21 -40.00
CA ASN A 6 2.98 -9.27 -38.57
C ASN A 6 3.93 -8.30 -37.86
N LYS A 7 3.45 -7.09 -37.57
CA LYS A 7 3.95 -6.30 -36.44
C LYS A 7 3.09 -6.69 -35.25
N ASP A 8 3.78 -7.07 -34.19
CA ASP A 8 3.26 -7.50 -32.91
C ASP A 8 2.14 -6.55 -32.46
N ILE A 9 0.95 -7.13 -32.24
CA ILE A 9 -0.15 -6.42 -31.59
C ILE A 9 0.24 -6.37 -30.11
N GLU A 10 0.93 -5.31 -29.71
CA GLU A 10 1.11 -4.96 -28.31
C GLU A 10 -0.28 -4.59 -27.75
N ILE A 11 -0.95 -5.58 -27.12
CA ILE A 11 -2.22 -5.33 -26.41
C ILE A 11 -1.86 -4.66 -25.09
N ALA A 12 -1.58 -3.36 -25.13
CA ALA A 12 -1.56 -2.54 -23.93
C ALA A 12 -3.02 -2.36 -23.46
N VAL A 13 -3.38 -2.95 -22.32
CA VAL A 13 -4.68 -2.69 -21.69
C VAL A 13 -4.58 -1.33 -21.01
N GLU A 14 -5.06 -0.28 -21.68
CA GLU A 14 -5.22 1.04 -21.07
C GLU A 14 -6.42 1.03 -20.12
N ILE A 15 -6.17 1.16 -18.82
CA ILE A 15 -7.22 1.35 -17.82
C ILE A 15 -7.44 2.86 -17.67
N ASP A 16 -8.56 3.36 -18.18
CA ASP A 16 -8.96 4.77 -18.08
C ASP A 16 -9.85 5.04 -16.85
N GLY A 17 -10.01 6.31 -16.49
CA GLY A 17 -10.92 6.78 -15.46
C GLY A 17 -10.40 6.66 -14.04
N VAL A 18 -11.32 6.61 -13.07
CA VAL A 18 -11.02 6.54 -11.63
C VAL A 18 -10.21 5.30 -11.23
N TYR A 19 -10.18 4.28 -12.08
CA TYR A 19 -9.43 3.04 -11.86
C TYR A 19 -8.01 3.06 -12.43
N ALA A 20 -7.60 4.11 -13.14
CA ALA A 20 -6.29 4.20 -13.80
C ALA A 20 -5.10 4.07 -12.84
N GLN A 21 -5.25 4.44 -11.56
CA GLN A 21 -4.21 4.27 -10.53
C GLN A 21 -4.42 3.05 -9.62
N GLY A 22 -5.30 2.13 -10.03
CA GLY A 22 -5.67 0.95 -9.27
C GLY A 22 -6.84 1.16 -8.29
N PHE A 23 -7.26 0.05 -7.71
CA PHE A 23 -8.32 -0.06 -6.72
C PHE A 23 -8.00 -1.18 -5.73
N GLY A 24 -8.71 -1.21 -4.61
CA GLY A 24 -8.64 -2.33 -3.68
C GLY A 24 -10.01 -2.72 -3.13
N MET A 25 -10.03 -3.86 -2.43
CA MET A 25 -11.28 -4.47 -1.94
C MET A 25 -11.79 -3.74 -0.70
N LEU A 26 -13.02 -3.22 -0.79
CA LEU A 26 -13.70 -2.50 0.28
C LEU A 26 -14.80 -3.37 0.90
N ALA A 27 -14.56 -3.84 2.13
CA ALA A 27 -15.49 -4.71 2.83
C ALA A 27 -16.79 -3.99 3.21
N GLN A 28 -17.93 -4.56 2.79
CA GLN A 28 -19.26 -4.03 3.12
C GLN A 28 -19.52 -4.06 4.63
N LYS A 29 -19.04 -5.10 5.34
CA LYS A 29 -19.17 -5.22 6.81
C LYS A 29 -18.65 -3.98 7.55
N VAL A 30 -17.50 -3.44 7.13
CA VAL A 30 -16.88 -2.26 7.76
C VAL A 30 -17.65 -0.97 7.40
N MET A 31 -18.12 -0.86 6.16
CA MET A 31 -18.94 0.28 5.73
C MET A 31 -20.31 0.31 6.40
N LEU A 32 -20.88 -0.84 6.77
CA LEU A 32 -22.19 -0.95 7.42
C LEU A 32 -22.15 -0.89 8.95
N ASP A 33 -20.98 -0.93 9.59
CA ASP A 33 -20.86 -0.82 11.04
C ASP A 33 -21.33 0.56 11.57
N LYS A 34 -22.51 0.61 12.20
CA LYS A 34 -23.13 1.85 12.69
C LYS A 34 -22.36 2.54 13.82
N GLU A 35 -21.57 1.79 14.58
CA GLU A 35 -20.77 2.32 15.66
C GLU A 35 -19.45 2.92 15.16
N LEU A 36 -19.08 2.64 13.91
CA LEU A 36 -17.90 3.20 13.28
C LEU A 36 -18.22 4.57 12.65
N PRO A 37 -17.60 5.67 13.09
CA PRO A 37 -17.90 6.99 12.54
C PRO A 37 -17.55 7.11 11.05
N LEU A 38 -18.25 8.01 10.33
CA LEU A 38 -18.00 8.26 8.90
C LEU A 38 -16.50 8.52 8.59
N GLN A 39 -15.80 9.27 9.44
CA GLN A 39 -14.39 9.61 9.22
C GLN A 39 -13.50 8.37 9.32
N SER A 40 -13.81 7.44 10.22
CA SER A 40 -13.13 6.15 10.30
C SER A 40 -13.40 5.31 9.05
N LYS A 41 -14.63 5.31 8.53
CA LYS A 41 -14.96 4.65 7.24
C LYS A 41 -14.16 5.25 6.08
N ALA A 42 -14.01 6.58 6.04
CA ALA A 42 -13.20 7.25 5.02
C ALA A 42 -11.70 6.88 5.11
N ILE A 43 -11.14 6.81 6.32
CA ILE A 43 -9.75 6.35 6.52
C ILE A 43 -9.60 4.90 6.09
N TYR A 44 -10.53 4.02 6.48
CA TYR A 44 -10.51 2.62 6.06
C TYR A 44 -10.59 2.50 4.54
N ALA A 45 -11.48 3.24 3.88
CA ALA A 45 -11.64 3.21 2.43
C ALA A 45 -10.39 3.72 1.70
N TYR A 46 -9.73 4.75 2.22
CA TYR A 46 -8.44 5.19 1.73
C TYR A 46 -7.41 4.07 1.81
N LEU A 47 -7.25 3.44 2.98
CA LEU A 47 -6.30 2.34 3.16
C LEU A 47 -6.66 1.15 2.24
N ALA A 48 -7.93 0.78 2.14
CA ALA A 48 -8.43 -0.25 1.22
C ALA A 48 -8.14 0.07 -0.24
N SER A 49 -8.25 1.32 -0.68
CA SER A 49 -7.94 1.67 -2.06
C SER A 49 -6.46 1.52 -2.43
N TYR A 50 -5.56 1.55 -1.44
CA TYR A 50 -4.14 1.26 -1.61
C TYR A 50 -3.84 -0.23 -1.46
N ALA A 51 -4.61 -0.92 -0.62
CA ALA A 51 -4.42 -2.32 -0.29
C ALA A 51 -5.24 -3.16 -1.26
N GLY A 52 -4.60 -3.69 -2.31
CA GLY A 52 -5.23 -4.71 -3.14
C GLY A 52 -5.75 -5.86 -2.27
N SER A 53 -4.82 -6.63 -1.69
CA SER A 53 -5.11 -7.72 -0.74
C SER A 53 -4.14 -7.78 0.46
N GLY A 54 -3.31 -6.75 0.66
CA GLY A 54 -2.10 -6.86 1.48
C GLY A 54 -1.81 -5.71 2.45
N LYS A 55 -0.57 -5.71 2.94
CA LYS A 55 0.02 -4.68 3.79
C LYS A 55 0.32 -3.44 2.96
N ILE A 56 0.09 -2.26 3.53
CA ILE A 56 0.39 -0.99 2.87
C ILE A 56 1.24 -0.07 3.74
N TYR A 57 2.04 0.75 3.06
CA TYR A 57 3.09 1.56 3.67
C TYR A 57 2.96 3.08 3.40
N PRO A 58 1.75 3.68 3.38
CA PRO A 58 1.60 5.11 3.14
C PRO A 58 2.24 5.93 4.27
N LYS A 59 2.95 7.00 3.92
CA LYS A 59 3.47 7.95 4.92
C LYS A 59 2.29 8.68 5.57
N ARG A 60 2.35 8.89 6.88
CA ARG A 60 1.35 9.69 7.62
C ARG A 60 1.07 11.05 6.96
N ARG A 61 2.12 11.76 6.53
CA ARG A 61 1.97 13.07 5.85
C ARG A 61 1.16 12.96 4.56
N THR A 62 1.31 11.87 3.81
CA THR A 62 0.54 11.60 2.59
C THR A 62 -0.93 11.38 2.93
N ILE A 63 -1.23 10.52 3.92
CA ILE A 63 -2.60 10.26 4.37
C ILE A 63 -3.29 11.55 4.82
N LEU A 64 -2.61 12.37 5.63
CA LEU A 64 -3.18 13.62 6.14
C LEU A 64 -3.46 14.64 5.02
N ARG A 65 -2.55 14.75 4.05
CA ARG A 65 -2.72 15.61 2.89
C ARG A 65 -3.89 15.15 2.02
N ASP A 66 -3.88 13.87 1.66
CA ASP A 66 -4.84 13.31 0.71
C ASP A 66 -6.24 13.28 1.32
N LEU A 67 -6.37 12.98 2.61
CA LEU A 67 -7.64 13.04 3.32
C LEU A 67 -8.05 14.45 3.77
N ASN A 68 -7.17 15.45 3.65
CA ASN A 68 -7.35 16.79 4.20
C ASN A 68 -7.78 16.75 5.69
N MET A 69 -7.02 16.01 6.50
CA MET A 69 -7.26 15.85 7.95
C MET A 69 -6.09 16.43 8.75
N ASN A 70 -6.41 17.01 9.90
CA ASN A 70 -5.38 17.29 10.91
C ASN A 70 -4.96 16.01 11.65
N LYS A 71 -3.79 16.08 12.28
CA LYS A 71 -3.14 14.93 12.95
C LYS A 71 -4.03 14.31 14.02
N ASP A 72 -4.64 15.11 14.89
CA ASP A 72 -5.36 14.62 16.06
C ASP A 72 -6.69 13.97 15.65
N THR A 73 -7.36 14.57 14.67
CA THR A 73 -8.58 14.02 14.06
C THR A 73 -8.29 12.69 13.39
N TYR A 74 -7.19 12.59 12.64
CA TYR A 74 -6.78 11.33 12.00
C TYR A 74 -6.57 10.22 13.03
N TYR A 75 -5.76 10.45 14.08
CA TYR A 75 -5.51 9.42 15.09
C TYR A 75 -6.77 9.05 15.89
N LYS A 76 -7.62 10.02 16.23
CA LYS A 76 -8.91 9.76 16.88
C LYS A 76 -9.75 8.73 16.11
N TYR A 77 -9.87 8.89 14.80
CA TYR A 77 -10.70 8.02 13.97
C TYR A 77 -10.00 6.75 13.50
N LEU A 78 -8.67 6.79 13.33
CA LEU A 78 -7.85 5.61 13.07
C LEU A 78 -7.88 4.63 14.26
N ASN A 79 -7.76 5.14 15.49
CA ASN A 79 -7.77 4.30 16.68
C ASN A 79 -9.09 3.51 16.82
N ARG A 80 -10.22 4.08 16.40
CA ARG A 80 -11.51 3.34 16.35
C ARG A 80 -11.47 2.13 15.42
N LEU A 81 -10.72 2.18 14.32
CA LEU A 81 -10.54 1.03 13.42
C LEU A 81 -9.64 -0.04 14.05
N VAL A 82 -8.64 0.38 14.82
CA VAL A 82 -7.72 -0.51 15.54
C VAL A 82 -8.42 -1.19 16.71
N GLU A 83 -9.18 -0.45 17.51
CA GLU A 83 -10.00 -0.96 18.62
C GLU A 83 -11.01 -2.02 18.16
N LYS A 84 -11.55 -1.87 16.94
CA LYS A 84 -12.47 -2.83 16.32
C LYS A 84 -11.79 -3.91 15.49
N SER A 85 -10.46 -4.00 15.55
CA SER A 85 -9.70 -5.02 14.83
C SER A 85 -9.87 -4.99 13.30
N TYR A 86 -10.35 -3.88 12.71
CA TYR A 86 -10.48 -3.75 11.25
C TYR A 86 -9.17 -3.36 10.57
N ILE A 87 -8.30 -2.65 11.29
CA ILE A 87 -6.96 -2.29 10.86
C ILE A 87 -5.99 -2.67 11.97
N SER A 88 -4.90 -3.35 11.62
CA SER A 88 -3.73 -3.44 12.50
C SER A 88 -2.62 -2.55 11.97
N ILE A 89 -1.91 -1.92 12.91
CA ILE A 89 -0.77 -1.08 12.61
C ILE A 89 0.43 -1.75 13.26
N SER A 90 1.33 -2.23 12.42
CA SER A 90 2.65 -2.69 12.87
C SER A 90 3.70 -1.71 12.37
N LYS A 91 4.90 -1.79 12.94
CA LYS A 91 6.06 -1.18 12.30
C LYS A 91 6.69 -2.22 11.39
N ALA A 92 7.04 -1.82 10.18
CA ALA A 92 7.89 -2.64 9.33
C ALA A 92 9.17 -2.86 10.13
N LYS A 93 9.55 -4.12 10.37
CA LYS A 93 10.77 -4.43 11.10
C LYS A 93 11.95 -4.05 10.21
N GLY A 94 12.40 -2.79 10.28
CA GLY A 94 13.52 -2.33 9.48
C GLY A 94 13.52 -0.89 8.94
N PHE A 95 14.23 -0.64 7.81
CA PHE A 95 14.90 0.62 7.42
C PHE A 95 14.02 1.89 7.35
N LEU A 96 12.70 1.75 7.50
CA LEU A 96 11.81 2.88 7.32
C LEU A 96 11.03 3.29 8.54
N ASN A 97 11.06 2.49 9.62
CA ASN A 97 10.17 2.68 10.77
C ASN A 97 8.75 3.07 10.32
N LYS A 98 8.33 2.55 9.16
CA LYS A 98 7.10 2.94 8.50
C LYS A 98 5.99 2.22 9.21
N ASN A 99 4.91 2.94 9.43
CA ASN A 99 3.66 2.32 9.81
C ASN A 99 3.21 1.43 8.65
N VAL A 100 3.01 0.16 8.97
CA VAL A 100 2.44 -0.86 8.09
C VAL A 100 1.01 -1.01 8.52
N TYR A 101 0.12 -0.57 7.65
CA TYR A 101 -1.31 -0.73 7.86
C TYR A 101 -1.71 -2.04 7.19
N THR A 102 -2.40 -2.89 7.92
CA THR A 102 -2.91 -4.17 7.41
C THR A 102 -4.42 -4.18 7.59
N ILE A 103 -5.14 -4.50 6.52
CA ILE A 103 -6.58 -4.74 6.60
C ILE A 103 -6.78 -6.13 7.17
N CYS A 104 -7.49 -6.19 8.29
CA CYS A 104 -7.70 -7.43 9.01
C CYS A 104 -8.96 -8.12 8.47
N SER A 105 -8.77 -9.13 7.63
CA SER A 105 -9.87 -9.89 7.03
C SER A 105 -10.69 -10.67 8.07
N ASN A 106 -10.11 -11.03 9.22
CA ASN A 106 -10.83 -11.68 10.31
C ASN A 106 -10.61 -10.92 11.64
N PRO A 107 -11.42 -9.90 11.94
CA PRO A 107 -11.28 -9.07 13.15
C PRO A 107 -11.52 -9.85 14.45
N ASN A 108 -12.27 -10.96 14.39
CA ASN A 108 -12.58 -11.79 15.56
C ASN A 108 -11.50 -12.83 15.88
N ALA A 109 -10.57 -13.10 14.96
CA ALA A 109 -9.46 -14.04 15.16
C ALA A 109 -8.24 -13.40 15.87
N ILE A 110 -8.27 -12.10 16.15
CA ILE A 110 -7.18 -11.41 16.84
C ILE A 110 -7.23 -11.79 18.33
N GLY A 111 -6.44 -12.81 18.70
CA GLY A 111 -6.36 -13.34 20.07
C GLY A 111 -6.83 -14.79 20.23
N CYS A 112 -7.36 -15.41 19.17
CA CYS A 112 -7.58 -16.86 19.16
C CYS A 112 -6.28 -17.55 18.77
N PRO A 113 -5.75 -18.52 19.56
CA PRO A 113 -4.76 -19.44 19.03
C PRO A 113 -5.33 -20.09 17.76
N PRO A 114 -4.51 -20.42 16.74
CA PRO A 114 -4.99 -21.17 15.60
C PRO A 114 -5.73 -22.38 16.15
N SER A 115 -7.04 -22.47 15.86
CA SER A 115 -7.88 -23.55 16.38
C SER A 115 -7.19 -24.86 16.03
N ALA A 116 -6.74 -25.59 17.05
CA ALA A 116 -6.04 -26.87 16.93
C ALA A 116 -6.97 -28.00 16.48
N SER A 117 -7.86 -27.71 15.54
CA SER A 117 -8.85 -28.64 14.98
C SER A 117 -9.20 -28.19 13.57
N ALA A 118 -8.32 -28.48 12.62
CA ALA A 118 -8.67 -28.46 11.21
C ALA A 118 -8.16 -29.75 10.55
N GLU A 119 -8.58 -30.88 11.12
CA GLU A 119 -9.01 -31.97 10.25
C GLU A 119 -10.25 -31.44 9.50
N HIS A 120 -10.30 -31.66 8.19
CA HIS A 120 -11.31 -31.23 7.21
C HIS A 120 -11.02 -29.98 6.38
N HIS A 121 -11.05 -30.20 5.06
CA HIS A 121 -10.97 -29.25 3.95
C HIS A 121 -12.18 -28.29 3.88
N THR A 122 -12.56 -27.66 4.99
CA THR A 122 -13.70 -26.74 5.03
C THR A 122 -13.19 -25.31 4.84
N LEU A 123 -13.49 -24.71 3.69
CA LEU A 123 -13.34 -23.27 3.46
C LEU A 123 -14.20 -22.51 4.49
N SER A 124 -13.60 -22.01 5.57
CA SER A 124 -14.28 -21.10 6.49
C SER A 124 -14.48 -19.76 5.77
N LEU A 125 -15.75 -19.45 5.48
CA LEU A 125 -16.20 -18.19 4.88
C LEU A 125 -16.28 -17.04 5.91
N ASP A 126 -15.60 -17.13 7.05
CA ASP A 126 -15.80 -16.22 8.20
C ASP A 126 -14.90 -14.97 8.19
N ASN A 127 -14.74 -14.34 7.02
CA ASN A 127 -13.98 -13.09 6.89
C ASN A 127 -14.89 -11.88 6.57
N ILE A 128 -14.38 -10.64 6.73
CA ILE A 128 -15.16 -9.41 6.52
C ILE A 128 -15.73 -9.27 5.10
N TYR A 129 -15.16 -9.98 4.13
CA TYR A 129 -15.55 -9.90 2.72
C TYR A 129 -16.68 -10.87 2.38
N SER A 130 -17.01 -11.85 3.24
CA SER A 130 -18.14 -12.76 3.02
C SER A 130 -19.51 -12.07 3.07
N TYR A 131 -19.57 -10.89 3.69
CA TYR A 131 -20.75 -10.03 3.71
C TYR A 131 -20.92 -9.21 2.42
N GLY A 132 -20.00 -9.35 1.46
CA GLY A 132 -19.93 -8.53 0.26
C GLY A 132 -18.78 -7.53 0.30
N TYR A 133 -18.31 -7.16 -0.88
CA TYR A 133 -17.26 -6.18 -1.07
C TYR A 133 -17.43 -5.43 -2.38
N GLY A 134 -16.92 -4.20 -2.42
CA GLY A 134 -16.82 -3.40 -3.64
C GLY A 134 -15.39 -3.05 -3.98
N ASN A 135 -15.18 -2.55 -5.19
CA ASN A 135 -13.88 -2.06 -5.64
C ASN A 135 -13.78 -0.56 -5.34
N MET A 136 -12.83 -0.14 -4.50
CA MET A 136 -12.63 1.28 -4.17
C MET A 136 -11.48 1.88 -4.98
N PRO A 137 -11.77 2.73 -5.98
CA PRO A 137 -10.73 3.41 -6.76
C PRO A 137 -9.84 4.33 -5.93
N LYS A 138 -8.53 4.18 -6.10
CA LYS A 138 -7.50 4.97 -5.39
C LYS A 138 -7.56 6.45 -5.74
N LEU A 139 -7.84 6.80 -7.00
CA LEU A 139 -7.91 8.18 -7.47
C LEU A 139 -8.93 9.01 -6.68
N ILE A 140 -10.10 8.45 -6.37
CA ILE A 140 -11.15 9.14 -5.60
C ILE A 140 -10.67 9.43 -4.18
N MET A 141 -10.00 8.45 -3.56
CA MET A 141 -9.49 8.60 -2.20
C MET A 141 -8.33 9.60 -2.12
N CYS A 142 -7.59 9.79 -3.21
CA CYS A 142 -6.48 10.74 -3.31
C CYS A 142 -6.88 12.13 -3.83
N ASP A 143 -8.12 12.33 -4.32
CA ASP A 143 -8.57 13.63 -4.81
C ASP A 143 -8.73 14.62 -3.66
N THR A 144 -7.73 15.47 -3.47
CA THR A 144 -7.68 16.50 -2.41
C THR A 144 -8.82 17.52 -2.46
N ARG A 145 -9.55 17.63 -3.58
CA ARG A 145 -10.72 18.52 -3.73
C ARG A 145 -11.93 18.02 -2.96
N LEU A 146 -11.98 16.71 -2.67
CA LEU A 146 -13.06 16.09 -1.90
C LEU A 146 -12.88 16.27 -0.39
N SER A 147 -13.99 16.42 0.30
CA SER A 147 -14.08 16.38 1.75
C SER A 147 -14.00 14.94 2.26
N VAL A 148 -13.55 14.77 3.50
CA VAL A 148 -13.61 13.48 4.20
C VAL A 148 -15.03 12.91 4.19
N LYS A 149 -16.04 13.77 4.30
CA LYS A 149 -17.45 13.39 4.29
C LYS A 149 -17.85 12.79 2.95
N ALA A 150 -17.44 13.42 1.85
CA ALA A 150 -17.66 12.93 0.50
C ALA A 150 -16.98 11.57 0.29
N ARG A 151 -15.72 11.43 0.70
CA ARG A 151 -14.99 10.15 0.64
C ARG A 151 -15.67 9.04 1.43
N GLY A 152 -16.15 9.33 2.65
CA GLY A 152 -16.87 8.35 3.47
C GLY A 152 -18.21 7.92 2.85
N MET A 153 -18.98 8.87 2.30
CA MET A 153 -20.25 8.57 1.65
C MET A 153 -20.07 7.77 0.35
N ILE A 154 -19.14 8.17 -0.52
CA ILE A 154 -18.91 7.45 -1.77
C ILE A 154 -18.32 6.05 -1.52
N ALA A 155 -17.50 5.88 -0.49
CA ALA A 155 -17.00 4.57 -0.07
C ALA A 155 -18.14 3.62 0.33
N LEU A 156 -19.14 4.10 1.09
CA LEU A 156 -20.34 3.30 1.36
C LEU A 156 -21.00 2.86 0.05
N PHE A 157 -21.19 3.75 -0.91
CA PHE A 157 -21.82 3.40 -2.19
C PHE A 157 -21.00 2.39 -2.98
N TYR A 158 -19.67 2.53 -3.08
CA TYR A 158 -18.82 1.53 -3.72
C TYR A 158 -18.93 0.16 -3.05
N SER A 159 -18.98 0.10 -1.71
CA SER A 159 -19.16 -1.17 -0.99
C SER A 159 -20.50 -1.86 -1.26
N LEU A 160 -21.56 -1.08 -1.55
CA LEU A 160 -22.89 -1.58 -1.89
C LEU A 160 -23.01 -1.97 -3.37
N ALA A 161 -22.21 -1.35 -4.24
CA ALA A 161 -22.26 -1.56 -5.68
C ALA A 161 -21.70 -2.93 -6.08
N GLN A 162 -20.73 -3.45 -5.34
CA GLN A 162 -20.03 -4.69 -5.66
C GLN A 162 -19.43 -4.62 -7.08
N SER A 163 -19.89 -5.47 -8.01
CA SER A 163 -19.50 -5.44 -9.43
C SER A 163 -20.34 -4.48 -10.29
N SER A 164 -21.37 -3.85 -9.72
CA SER A 164 -22.21 -2.84 -10.37
C SER A 164 -21.58 -1.45 -10.26
N ASN A 165 -22.04 -0.52 -11.09
CA ASN A 165 -21.78 0.91 -10.96
C ASN A 165 -23.01 1.68 -10.46
N THR A 166 -24.11 1.00 -10.14
CA THR A 166 -25.38 1.63 -9.72
C THR A 166 -25.85 1.06 -8.39
N VAL A 167 -26.20 1.95 -7.46
CA VAL A 167 -26.75 1.62 -6.14
C VAL A 167 -28.01 2.42 -5.84
N PHE A 168 -28.85 1.94 -4.93
CA PHE A 168 -30.11 2.59 -4.57
C PHE A 168 -30.39 2.65 -3.06
N PRO A 169 -29.40 2.95 -2.20
CA PRO A 169 -29.67 3.14 -0.77
C PRO A 169 -30.64 4.31 -0.56
N THR A 170 -31.57 4.15 0.37
CA THR A 170 -32.45 5.26 0.74
C THR A 170 -31.64 6.35 1.46
N ARG A 171 -32.14 7.59 1.42
CA ARG A 171 -31.54 8.69 2.18
C ARG A 171 -31.45 8.35 3.67
N ASP A 172 -32.55 7.85 4.23
CA ASP A 172 -32.66 7.59 5.66
C ASP A 172 -31.70 6.47 6.09
N TYR A 173 -31.59 5.40 5.28
CA TYR A 173 -30.59 4.36 5.46
C TYR A 173 -29.15 4.91 5.41
N THR A 174 -28.85 5.76 4.42
CA THR A 174 -27.52 6.36 4.27
C THR A 174 -27.18 7.25 5.47
N MET A 175 -28.13 8.06 5.93
CA MET A 175 -27.97 8.93 7.09
C MET A 175 -27.74 8.14 8.38
N GLU A 176 -28.50 7.06 8.56
CA GLU A 176 -28.40 6.17 9.71
C GLU A 176 -27.04 5.47 9.76
N ILE A 177 -26.64 4.79 8.68
CA ILE A 177 -25.36 4.04 8.60
C ILE A 177 -24.14 4.96 8.78
N LEU A 178 -24.21 6.17 8.23
CA LEU A 178 -23.10 7.13 8.31
C LEU A 178 -23.13 8.00 9.58
N GLY A 179 -24.22 7.97 10.34
CA GLY A 179 -24.40 8.82 11.52
C GLY A 179 -24.36 10.31 11.20
N ILE A 180 -25.00 10.74 10.11
CA ILE A 180 -24.96 12.14 9.64
C ILE A 180 -26.35 12.79 9.60
N SER A 181 -26.38 14.11 9.79
CA SER A 181 -27.61 14.90 9.67
C SER A 181 -28.09 15.00 8.23
N LYS A 182 -29.40 15.27 8.05
CA LYS A 182 -30.03 15.53 6.74
C LYS A 182 -29.30 16.62 5.96
N GLN A 183 -28.90 17.71 6.62
CA GLN A 183 -28.13 18.78 5.98
C GLN A 183 -26.76 18.28 5.48
N THR A 184 -26.05 17.52 6.32
CA THR A 184 -24.74 16.97 5.96
C THR A 184 -24.85 16.00 4.78
N TYR A 185 -25.89 15.17 4.76
CA TYR A 185 -26.17 14.26 3.66
C TYR A 185 -26.26 15.03 2.32
N TYR A 186 -27.11 16.06 2.23
CA TYR A 186 -27.29 16.79 0.98
C TYR A 186 -26.06 17.58 0.56
N ASN A 187 -25.35 18.22 1.51
CA ASN A 187 -24.11 18.91 1.20
C ASN A 187 -23.07 17.96 0.60
N THR A 188 -22.93 16.77 1.20
CA THR A 188 -21.98 15.74 0.77
C THR A 188 -22.35 15.14 -0.59
N LEU A 189 -23.64 14.85 -0.81
CA LEU A 189 -24.14 14.34 -2.08
C LEU A 189 -23.93 15.37 -3.21
N ASN A 190 -24.24 16.64 -2.96
CA ASN A 190 -24.05 17.71 -3.94
C ASN A 190 -22.58 17.91 -4.30
N GLU A 191 -21.67 17.74 -3.34
CA GLU A 191 -20.23 17.78 -3.58
C GLU A 191 -19.80 16.67 -4.56
N LEU A 192 -20.25 15.43 -4.35
CA LEU A 192 -19.94 14.29 -5.21
C LEU A 192 -20.53 14.46 -6.62
N ILE A 193 -21.73 15.05 -6.73
CA ILE A 193 -22.34 15.40 -8.02
C ILE A 193 -21.53 16.50 -8.73
N ALA A 194 -21.15 17.55 -8.01
CA ALA A 194 -20.43 18.69 -8.59
C ALA A 194 -19.07 18.28 -9.20
N TYR A 195 -18.36 17.36 -8.55
CA TYR A 195 -17.11 16.81 -9.08
C TYR A 195 -17.31 15.65 -10.08
N GLY A 196 -18.56 15.32 -10.42
CA GLY A 196 -18.86 14.33 -11.44
C GLY A 196 -18.65 12.88 -11.00
N TYR A 197 -18.49 12.59 -9.70
CA TYR A 197 -18.32 11.23 -9.19
C TYR A 197 -19.62 10.44 -9.07
N ILE A 198 -20.76 11.15 -8.92
CA ILE A 198 -22.08 10.52 -8.80
C ILE A 198 -23.10 11.21 -9.71
N SER A 199 -23.87 10.40 -10.43
CA SER A 199 -25.11 10.84 -11.10
C SER A 199 -26.33 10.29 -10.37
N VAL A 200 -27.43 11.07 -10.29
CA VAL A 200 -28.65 10.66 -9.57
C VAL A 200 -29.83 10.54 -10.52
N ILE A 201 -30.41 9.35 -10.62
CA ILE A 201 -31.63 9.07 -11.36
C ILE A 201 -32.79 8.83 -10.39
N LYS A 202 -33.87 9.60 -10.53
CA LYS A 202 -35.07 9.44 -9.71
C LYS A 202 -35.97 8.35 -10.29
N ARG A 203 -36.19 7.26 -9.55
CA ARG A 203 -37.19 6.25 -9.96
C ARG A 203 -38.59 6.69 -9.53
N LYS A 204 -39.54 6.43 -10.42
CA LYS A 204 -40.97 6.54 -10.14
C LYS A 204 -41.51 5.13 -9.84
N GLY A 205 -42.31 4.99 -8.80
CA GLY A 205 -43.06 3.77 -8.50
C GLY A 205 -44.23 3.57 -9.47
N LYS A 206 -44.96 2.46 -9.30
CA LYS A 206 -46.09 2.06 -10.15
C LYS A 206 -47.16 3.15 -10.34
N ASN A 207 -47.27 4.08 -9.39
CA ASN A 207 -48.28 5.14 -9.40
C ASN A 207 -47.70 6.50 -9.87
N GLY A 208 -46.52 6.51 -10.51
CA GLY A 208 -45.82 7.73 -10.92
C GLY A 208 -45.18 8.55 -9.78
N LYS A 209 -45.47 8.20 -8.51
CA LYS A 209 -44.85 8.82 -7.32
C LYS A 209 -43.38 8.43 -7.22
N PHE A 210 -42.53 9.39 -6.84
CA PHE A 210 -41.12 9.13 -6.54
C PHE A 210 -40.98 8.03 -5.47
N CYS A 211 -40.08 7.07 -5.70
CA CYS A 211 -39.82 6.00 -4.74
C CYS A 211 -38.40 6.07 -4.16
N VAL A 212 -37.37 6.03 -5.00
CA VAL A 212 -35.97 5.97 -4.58
C VAL A 212 -35.06 6.58 -5.65
N ASN A 213 -33.90 7.04 -5.21
CA ASN A 213 -32.82 7.47 -6.10
C ASN A 213 -31.94 6.27 -6.45
N ASN A 214 -31.62 6.14 -7.73
CA ASN A 214 -30.47 5.36 -8.18
C ASN A 214 -29.27 6.29 -8.29
N TYR A 215 -28.17 5.93 -7.66
CA TYR A 215 -26.89 6.62 -7.73
C TYR A 215 -25.98 5.83 -8.66
N ILE A 216 -25.53 6.46 -9.73
CA ILE A 216 -24.55 5.92 -10.67
C ILE A 216 -23.18 6.44 -10.25
N LEU A 217 -22.25 5.52 -10.00
CA LEU A 217 -20.85 5.78 -9.72
C LEU A 217 -20.13 5.98 -11.06
N ASN A 218 -19.78 7.22 -11.36
CA ASN A 218 -19.19 7.57 -12.64
C ASN A 218 -17.71 7.18 -12.66
N THR A 219 -17.30 6.37 -13.63
CA THR A 219 -15.92 5.93 -13.79
C THR A 219 -15.03 6.98 -14.46
N ASN A 220 -15.62 7.86 -15.27
CA ASN A 220 -14.93 8.96 -15.95
C ASN A 220 -15.55 10.29 -15.52
N PRO A 221 -15.15 10.84 -14.36
CA PRO A 221 -15.72 12.08 -13.86
C PRO A 221 -15.30 13.24 -14.77
N THR A 222 -16.24 13.73 -15.57
CA THR A 222 -16.10 15.05 -16.18
C THR A 222 -16.42 16.07 -15.09
N VAL A 223 -15.50 17.02 -14.86
CA VAL A 223 -15.82 18.15 -13.98
C VAL A 223 -17.01 18.84 -14.62
N ILE A 224 -18.17 18.76 -13.98
CA ILE A 224 -19.34 19.53 -14.38
C ILE A 224 -19.00 20.96 -13.96
N GLY A 225 -18.25 21.67 -14.82
CA GLY A 225 -18.14 23.12 -14.73
C GLY A 225 -19.56 23.63 -14.59
N LYS A 226 -19.81 24.46 -13.57
CA LYS A 226 -21.14 25.01 -13.26
C LYS A 226 -21.83 25.33 -14.58
N GLN A 227 -22.76 24.48 -15.01
CA GLN A 227 -23.53 24.78 -16.19
C GLN A 227 -24.23 26.08 -15.86
N GLU A 228 -23.95 27.10 -16.68
CA GLU A 228 -24.81 28.26 -16.76
C GLU A 228 -26.24 27.76 -16.88
N LYS A 229 -27.11 28.36 -16.09
CA LYS A 229 -28.53 28.03 -16.03
C LYS A 229 -29.10 28.07 -17.45
N GLU A 230 -29.36 26.91 -18.04
CA GLU A 230 -30.49 26.81 -18.95
C GLU A 230 -31.76 26.79 -18.10
N SER A 231 -32.43 27.94 -18.14
CA SER A 231 -33.73 28.18 -17.58
C SER A 231 -34.72 27.09 -17.97
N ASN A 232 -35.18 26.29 -17.01
CA ASN A 232 -36.58 26.17 -16.63
C ASN A 232 -36.82 25.02 -15.65
N LYS A 233 -36.70 25.32 -14.34
CA LYS A 233 -37.71 25.08 -13.28
C LYS A 233 -37.05 25.29 -11.89
N PRO A 234 -37.73 25.98 -10.96
CA PRO A 234 -37.14 26.34 -9.68
C PRO A 234 -36.95 25.11 -8.80
N CYS A 235 -35.80 25.04 -8.13
CA CYS A 235 -35.60 24.16 -6.98
C CYS A 235 -36.70 24.45 -5.95
N PRO A 236 -37.58 23.50 -5.57
CA PRO A 236 -38.51 23.74 -4.50
C PRO A 236 -37.75 23.71 -3.17
N LYS A 237 -37.82 24.82 -2.44
CA LYS A 237 -37.58 24.87 -1.00
C LYS A 237 -38.44 23.80 -0.33
N PHE A 238 -37.87 22.92 0.48
CA PHE A 238 -38.66 22.07 1.36
C PHE A 238 -38.97 22.87 2.63
N SER A 239 -40.15 23.47 2.67
CA SER A 239 -40.85 23.77 3.91
C SER A 239 -41.81 22.62 4.19
N ASP A 240 -41.54 21.83 5.21
CA ASP A 240 -42.57 20.98 5.81
C ASP A 240 -43.14 21.76 6.99
N ASN A 241 -44.16 22.57 6.71
CA ASN A 241 -44.97 23.19 7.75
C ASN A 241 -45.96 22.12 8.24
N VAL A 242 -45.75 21.62 9.46
CA VAL A 242 -46.85 21.32 10.35
C VAL A 242 -46.70 22.27 11.53
N LYS A 243 -47.62 23.23 11.60
CA LYS A 243 -47.75 24.18 12.69
C LYS A 243 -48.03 23.41 13.98
N ASN A 244 -47.29 23.71 15.04
CA ASN A 244 -47.90 24.05 16.32
C ASN A 244 -47.01 25.09 17.01
N ALA A 245 -47.63 26.26 17.24
CA ALA A 245 -47.03 27.43 17.82
C ALA A 245 -47.00 27.30 19.35
N ILE A 246 -45.87 27.60 19.97
CA ILE A 246 -45.82 28.29 21.27
C ILE A 246 -44.75 29.36 21.17
N LYS A 247 -45.17 30.62 21.33
CA LYS A 247 -44.33 31.80 21.49
C LYS A 247 -43.57 31.70 22.82
N SER A 248 -42.30 32.08 22.82
CA SER A 248 -41.77 32.90 23.92
C SER A 248 -40.60 33.74 23.42
N THR A 249 -40.82 35.05 23.51
CA THR A 249 -39.85 36.14 23.47
C THR A 249 -38.78 35.98 24.55
N LEU A 250 -37.53 36.32 24.25
CA LEU A 250 -36.68 37.25 25.03
C LEU A 250 -35.28 37.36 24.42
N SER A 251 -34.75 38.58 24.48
CA SER A 251 -33.50 39.11 23.93
C SER A 251 -32.26 38.81 24.84
N PRO A 252 -31.12 39.49 24.66
CA PRO A 252 -29.87 39.01 24.07
C PRO A 252 -28.78 38.60 25.10
N CYS A 253 -27.66 38.07 24.57
CA CYS A 253 -26.42 37.57 25.21
C CYS A 253 -25.96 38.25 26.52
N PRO A 254 -25.01 37.61 27.22
CA PRO A 254 -23.74 38.31 27.37
C PRO A 254 -22.48 37.46 27.16
N LYS A 255 -21.48 38.14 26.57
CA LYS A 255 -20.05 37.82 26.63
C LYS A 255 -19.58 37.83 28.08
N LYS A 256 -18.66 36.92 28.44
CA LYS A 256 -17.60 37.18 29.42
C LYS A 256 -16.29 36.55 28.94
N GLN A 257 -15.30 37.40 28.75
CA GLN A 257 -13.87 37.10 28.80
C GLN A 257 -13.48 36.89 30.27
N ASP A 258 -12.43 36.12 30.53
CA ASP A 258 -11.43 36.45 31.55
C ASP A 258 -10.07 35.81 31.16
N ASN A 259 -9.04 36.66 31.25
CA ASN A 259 -7.58 36.43 31.28
C ASN A 259 -7.20 35.66 32.58
N GLU A 260 -6.04 35.06 32.88
CA GLU A 260 -4.64 35.24 32.49
C GLU A 260 -3.74 34.13 33.12
N ASN A 261 -2.59 33.87 32.48
CA ASN A 261 -1.24 33.62 33.04
C ASN A 261 -0.85 32.46 34.01
N ASN A 262 0.10 31.65 33.51
CA ASN A 262 1.50 31.43 33.99
C ASN A 262 2.01 30.00 34.38
N ARG A 263 3.23 29.73 33.85
CA ARG A 263 4.34 28.84 34.29
C ARG A 263 4.40 27.33 33.94
N VAL A 264 5.21 27.05 32.91
CA VAL A 264 6.50 26.31 32.89
C VAL A 264 6.64 24.91 33.56
N LEU A 265 7.07 23.97 32.70
CA LEU A 265 7.78 22.68 32.89
C LEU A 265 7.16 21.57 33.76
N LYS A 266 6.90 20.41 33.14
CA LYS A 266 7.77 19.22 33.28
C LYS A 266 7.34 18.09 32.33
N SER A 267 8.33 17.56 31.62
CA SER A 267 8.34 16.29 30.92
C SER A 267 7.77 15.16 31.78
N ARG A 268 6.80 14.40 31.23
CA ARG A 268 6.49 13.04 31.70
C ARG A 268 6.28 12.12 30.49
N THR A 269 7.37 11.48 30.12
CA THR A 269 7.42 10.19 29.43
C THR A 269 6.67 9.17 30.26
N LEU A 270 5.73 8.42 29.66
CA LEU A 270 5.00 7.30 30.26
C LEU A 270 4.62 6.31 29.13
N PRO A 271 4.48 5.00 29.40
CA PRO A 271 5.52 4.02 29.15
C PRO A 271 5.12 2.99 28.07
N CYS A 272 6.13 2.37 27.45
CA CYS A 272 5.94 1.12 26.70
C CYS A 272 5.70 -0.04 27.69
N PRO A 273 4.71 -0.92 27.48
CA PRO A 273 4.64 -2.17 28.23
C PRO A 273 5.71 -3.14 27.73
N ASN A 274 6.61 -3.54 28.62
CA ASN A 274 7.49 -4.69 28.46
C ASN A 274 6.72 -5.98 28.77
N SER A 275 6.98 -7.04 27.99
CA SER A 275 6.91 -8.46 28.36
C SER A 275 7.51 -9.22 27.16
N SER A 276 8.80 -9.57 27.16
CA SER A 276 9.46 -10.75 27.75
C SER A 276 9.05 -12.10 27.17
N ASP A 277 10.09 -12.77 26.65
CA ASP A 277 10.35 -14.20 26.48
C ASP A 277 9.77 -15.00 25.29
N ASN A 278 10.65 -15.15 24.29
CA ASN A 278 11.11 -16.38 23.66
C ASN A 278 10.12 -17.54 23.46
N THR A 279 9.83 -17.85 22.20
CA THR A 279 10.05 -19.19 21.64
C THR A 279 10.14 -19.10 20.11
N VAL A 280 11.21 -19.70 19.58
CA VAL A 280 11.51 -19.85 18.17
C VAL A 280 10.52 -20.83 17.54
N SER A 281 9.87 -20.43 16.47
CA SER A 281 9.33 -21.33 15.45
C SER A 281 9.65 -20.69 14.11
N GLN A 282 10.74 -21.14 13.51
CA GLN A 282 11.05 -20.88 12.11
C GLN A 282 10.03 -21.63 11.26
N ASN A 283 9.12 -20.90 10.63
CA ASN A 283 8.39 -21.40 9.47
C ASN A 283 8.75 -20.49 8.29
N PHE A 284 9.77 -20.91 7.55
CA PHE A 284 10.06 -20.39 6.22
C PHE A 284 8.90 -20.73 5.29
N GLY A 285 7.94 -19.81 5.18
CA GLY A 285 6.89 -19.87 4.19
C GLY A 285 7.49 -19.78 2.80
N HIS A 286 7.49 -20.91 2.09
CA HIS A 286 7.83 -21.00 0.67
C HIS A 286 6.92 -20.08 -0.14
N TYR A 287 7.49 -19.03 -0.71
CA TYR A 287 6.83 -18.21 -1.72
C TYR A 287 6.80 -18.99 -3.03
N ASN A 288 5.65 -19.59 -3.33
CA ASN A 288 5.38 -20.13 -4.67
C ASN A 288 5.11 -18.96 -5.63
N ASN A 289 6.07 -18.72 -6.53
CA ASN A 289 5.90 -17.90 -7.73
C ASN A 289 5.04 -18.67 -8.74
N THR A 290 3.72 -18.44 -8.75
CA THR A 290 2.82 -19.08 -9.72
C THR A 290 2.34 -18.14 -10.83
N ILE A 291 3.20 -17.24 -11.32
CA ILE A 291 2.93 -16.41 -12.52
C ILE A 291 3.89 -16.70 -13.70
N TYR A 292 4.67 -17.80 -13.65
CA TYR A 292 5.63 -18.11 -14.72
C TYR A 292 5.45 -19.45 -15.45
N ASN A 293 4.22 -20.01 -15.53
CA ASN A 293 4.00 -21.30 -16.19
C ASN A 293 3.14 -21.28 -17.45
N ASN A 294 2.85 -20.13 -18.05
CA ASN A 294 2.30 -20.10 -19.40
C ASN A 294 3.34 -19.55 -20.37
N THR A 295 4.24 -20.43 -20.82
CA THR A 295 4.64 -20.64 -22.22
C THR A 295 5.76 -21.69 -22.22
N ILE A 296 5.41 -22.97 -22.17
CA ILE A 296 6.34 -24.04 -22.54
C ILE A 296 5.65 -24.79 -23.67
N ASN A 297 6.06 -24.47 -24.90
CA ASN A 297 6.09 -25.36 -26.06
C ASN A 297 6.76 -24.62 -27.23
N ASN A 298 8.10 -24.70 -27.35
CA ASN A 298 8.80 -25.22 -28.53
C ASN A 298 10.33 -24.95 -28.58
N SER A 299 11.07 -26.06 -28.62
CA SER A 299 12.29 -26.35 -29.41
C SER A 299 13.62 -25.60 -29.18
N LYS A 300 14.56 -26.33 -28.55
CA LYS A 300 16.01 -26.51 -28.83
C LYS A 300 16.97 -25.30 -28.97
N SER A 301 16.51 -24.07 -29.18
CA SER A 301 17.38 -22.86 -29.16
C SER A 301 17.66 -22.38 -27.72
N ASP A 302 16.72 -22.59 -26.81
CA ASP A 302 16.77 -22.04 -25.46
C ASP A 302 17.75 -22.78 -24.55
N HIS A 303 18.11 -24.04 -24.84
CA HIS A 303 19.06 -24.76 -24.02
C HIS A 303 20.46 -24.11 -24.03
N ASN A 304 20.88 -23.51 -25.14
CA ASN A 304 22.16 -22.80 -25.21
C ASN A 304 22.10 -21.44 -24.48
N LEU A 305 21.02 -20.69 -24.62
CA LEU A 305 20.80 -19.43 -23.87
C LEU A 305 20.68 -19.67 -22.35
N ILE A 306 20.08 -20.78 -21.95
CA ILE A 306 19.99 -21.21 -20.55
C ILE A 306 21.37 -21.66 -20.04
N ILE A 307 22.16 -22.39 -20.84
CA ILE A 307 23.54 -22.77 -20.48
C ILE A 307 24.46 -21.54 -20.38
N ASP A 308 24.29 -20.53 -21.24
CA ASP A 308 25.05 -19.28 -21.18
C ASP A 308 24.70 -18.47 -19.92
N ARG A 309 23.41 -18.40 -19.53
CA ARG A 309 22.98 -17.78 -18.26
C ARG A 309 23.44 -18.55 -17.01
N ILE A 310 23.58 -19.88 -17.11
CA ILE A 310 24.08 -20.73 -16.03
C ILE A 310 25.60 -20.53 -15.83
N ASN A 311 26.35 -20.04 -16.82
CA ASN A 311 27.79 -19.81 -16.69
C ASN A 311 28.19 -18.33 -16.48
N LEU A 312 27.23 -17.44 -16.19
CA LEU A 312 27.52 -16.03 -15.97
C LEU A 312 28.38 -15.83 -14.71
N THR A 313 29.57 -15.26 -14.89
CA THR A 313 30.48 -14.85 -13.82
C THR A 313 30.91 -13.41 -14.06
N VAL A 314 31.37 -12.74 -13.01
CA VAL A 314 31.98 -11.41 -13.13
C VAL A 314 33.37 -11.58 -13.77
N PRO A 315 33.65 -10.97 -14.94
CA PRO A 315 34.90 -11.21 -15.66
C PRO A 315 36.11 -10.58 -14.95
N PHE A 316 37.25 -11.27 -15.00
CA PHE A 316 38.55 -10.69 -14.63
C PHE A 316 39.07 -9.85 -15.79
N THR A 317 38.68 -8.58 -15.84
CA THR A 317 39.05 -7.62 -16.90
C THR A 317 39.45 -6.28 -16.31
N THR A 318 40.17 -5.46 -17.07
CA THR A 318 40.43 -4.05 -16.75
C THR A 318 39.32 -3.12 -17.25
N ASP A 319 38.37 -3.67 -18.00
CA ASP A 319 37.22 -2.97 -18.55
C ASP A 319 36.11 -2.86 -17.50
N ASN A 320 36.02 -1.70 -16.86
CA ASN A 320 35.05 -1.44 -15.78
C ASN A 320 33.61 -1.57 -16.24
N ASP A 321 33.29 -1.23 -17.49
CA ASP A 321 31.91 -1.26 -17.99
C ASP A 321 31.40 -2.70 -18.07
N LYS A 322 32.26 -3.63 -18.50
CA LYS A 322 31.92 -5.07 -18.52
C LYS A 322 31.71 -5.65 -17.13
N ILE A 323 32.48 -5.22 -16.14
CA ILE A 323 32.30 -5.64 -14.75
C ILE A 323 30.95 -5.14 -14.22
N ILE A 324 30.63 -3.88 -14.47
CA ILE A 324 29.37 -3.26 -14.03
C ILE A 324 28.17 -3.93 -14.68
N GLU A 325 28.20 -4.12 -16.01
CA GLU A 325 27.12 -4.76 -16.77
C GLU A 325 26.86 -6.17 -16.24
N SER A 326 27.93 -6.95 -16.02
CA SER A 326 27.83 -8.31 -15.49
C SER A 326 27.20 -8.36 -14.10
N ILE A 327 27.62 -7.46 -13.17
CA ILE A 327 27.04 -7.39 -11.82
C ILE A 327 25.57 -6.96 -11.88
N LYS A 328 25.22 -6.01 -12.75
CA LYS A 328 23.84 -5.52 -12.88
C LYS A 328 22.90 -6.57 -13.48
N GLU A 329 23.37 -7.37 -14.42
CA GLU A 329 22.63 -8.50 -14.96
C GLU A 329 22.42 -9.59 -13.91
N LEU A 330 23.47 -9.96 -13.18
CA LEU A 330 23.43 -10.96 -12.10
C LEU A 330 22.60 -10.55 -10.87
N THR A 331 22.18 -9.29 -10.78
CA THR A 331 21.40 -8.76 -9.64
C THR A 331 19.98 -8.32 -10.04
N ASP A 332 19.55 -8.56 -11.28
CA ASP A 332 18.29 -8.05 -11.83
C ASP A 332 18.12 -6.52 -11.64
N TYR A 333 19.21 -5.76 -11.69
CA TYR A 333 19.23 -4.32 -11.35
C TYR A 333 18.16 -3.52 -12.12
N ASN A 334 17.95 -3.83 -13.40
CA ASN A 334 17.01 -3.11 -14.26
C ASN A 334 15.54 -3.31 -13.83
N ALA A 335 15.20 -4.47 -13.26
CA ALA A 335 13.87 -4.72 -12.70
C ALA A 335 13.64 -3.81 -11.48
N TYR A 336 14.61 -3.78 -10.56
CA TYR A 336 14.56 -2.90 -9.38
C TYR A 336 14.58 -1.42 -9.75
N GLN A 337 15.38 -1.02 -10.74
CA GLN A 337 15.42 0.35 -11.24
C GLN A 337 14.06 0.80 -11.80
N SER A 338 13.34 -0.11 -12.46
CA SER A 338 11.98 0.16 -12.94
C SER A 338 11.02 0.39 -11.77
N TYR A 339 11.07 -0.43 -10.72
CA TYR A 339 10.27 -0.21 -9.50
C TYR A 339 10.60 1.12 -8.79
N VAL A 340 11.87 1.56 -8.82
CA VAL A 340 12.25 2.89 -8.31
C VAL A 340 11.57 4.00 -9.09
N ALA A 341 11.52 3.91 -10.42
CA ALA A 341 10.95 4.93 -11.30
C ALA A 341 9.42 5.03 -11.18
N TYR A 342 8.72 3.90 -11.11
CA TYR A 342 7.25 3.87 -11.15
C TYR A 342 6.60 3.92 -9.76
N GLU A 343 7.17 3.22 -8.77
CA GLU A 343 6.49 3.04 -7.47
C GLU A 343 7.12 3.84 -6.33
N ASN A 344 8.25 4.52 -6.61
CA ASN A 344 9.02 5.24 -5.59
C ASN A 344 9.36 4.30 -4.41
N ASP A 345 9.67 3.04 -4.71
CA ASP A 345 9.95 2.00 -3.73
C ASP A 345 11.32 2.22 -3.08
N ILE A 346 11.37 2.10 -1.75
CA ILE A 346 12.58 2.37 -0.97
C ILE A 346 13.48 1.16 -0.91
N TYR A 347 12.90 -0.05 -0.88
CA TYR A 347 13.69 -1.27 -0.92
C TYR A 347 14.46 -1.33 -2.24
N SER A 348 13.79 -1.11 -3.36
CA SER A 348 14.39 -1.04 -4.69
C SER A 348 15.46 0.04 -4.79
N ARG A 349 15.27 1.21 -4.16
CA ARG A 349 16.34 2.24 -4.10
C ARG A 349 17.56 1.79 -3.31
N LEU A 350 17.34 1.14 -2.18
CA LEU A 350 18.44 0.67 -1.34
C LEU A 350 19.16 -0.52 -1.98
N TYR A 351 18.41 -1.36 -2.69
CA TYR A 351 18.89 -2.45 -3.53
C TYR A 351 19.75 -1.92 -4.67
N CYS A 352 19.23 -1.01 -5.49
CA CYS A 352 20.02 -0.36 -6.55
C CYS A 352 21.26 0.31 -5.97
N LYS A 353 21.15 1.00 -4.81
CA LYS A 353 22.30 1.59 -4.14
C LYS A 353 23.33 0.55 -3.68
N ALA A 354 22.91 -0.59 -3.14
CA ALA A 354 23.82 -1.66 -2.74
C ALA A 354 24.53 -2.28 -3.95
N VAL A 355 23.82 -2.48 -5.07
CA VAL A 355 24.39 -2.95 -6.34
C VAL A 355 25.38 -1.93 -6.91
N ASP A 356 25.06 -0.64 -6.90
CA ASP A 356 25.96 0.41 -7.35
C ASP A 356 27.22 0.48 -6.47
N LEU A 357 27.08 0.31 -5.14
CA LEU A 357 28.23 0.23 -4.23
C LEU A 357 29.07 -1.02 -4.48
N LEU A 358 28.46 -2.17 -4.80
CA LEU A 358 29.18 -3.39 -5.17
C LEU A 358 29.96 -3.19 -6.48
N CYS A 359 29.36 -2.50 -7.46
CA CYS A 359 30.03 -2.10 -8.70
C CYS A 359 31.24 -1.19 -8.41
N ASP A 360 31.08 -0.17 -7.56
CA ASP A 360 32.18 0.70 -7.13
C ASP A 360 33.31 -0.12 -6.49
N MET A 361 32.96 -1.07 -5.62
CA MET A 361 33.93 -1.93 -4.95
C MET A 361 34.68 -2.81 -5.97
N ALA A 362 33.99 -3.36 -6.96
CA ALA A 362 34.55 -4.26 -7.97
C ALA A 362 35.36 -3.53 -9.08
N THR A 363 35.17 -2.23 -9.26
CA THR A 363 35.86 -1.41 -10.29
C THR A 363 36.99 -0.54 -9.73
N THR A 364 37.13 -0.48 -8.41
CA THR A 364 38.21 0.28 -7.77
C THR A 364 39.53 -0.49 -7.87
N ASN A 365 40.46 0.02 -8.68
CA ASN A 365 41.77 -0.59 -8.96
C ASN A 365 42.78 -0.48 -7.81
N THR A 366 42.45 0.26 -6.74
CA THR A 366 43.27 0.39 -5.53
C THR A 366 42.82 -0.60 -4.45
N THR A 367 43.73 -0.92 -3.53
CA THR A 367 43.37 -1.73 -2.36
C THR A 367 42.37 -0.99 -1.48
N GLN A 368 41.29 -1.66 -1.11
CA GLN A 368 40.23 -1.10 -0.28
C GLN A 368 40.24 -1.79 1.08
N THR A 369 39.93 -1.06 2.14
CA THR A 369 39.87 -1.62 3.50
C THR A 369 38.44 -1.64 4.00
N TYR A 370 37.95 -2.85 4.28
CA TYR A 370 36.62 -3.11 4.84
C TYR A 370 36.80 -3.88 6.15
N ASN A 371 36.24 -3.38 7.25
CA ASN A 371 36.37 -4.00 8.58
C ASN A 371 37.81 -4.39 8.97
N LYS A 372 38.75 -3.48 8.73
CA LYS A 372 40.21 -3.65 8.98
C LYS A 372 40.90 -4.70 8.09
N THR A 373 40.18 -5.33 7.16
CA THR A 373 40.75 -6.23 6.15
C THR A 373 40.97 -5.46 4.86
N THR A 374 42.19 -5.49 4.34
CA THR A 374 42.54 -4.89 3.05
C THR A 374 42.38 -5.92 1.94
N VAL A 375 41.60 -5.58 0.91
CA VAL A 375 41.29 -6.47 -0.21
C VAL A 375 41.67 -5.81 -1.54
N SER A 376 42.26 -6.59 -2.45
CA SER A 376 42.50 -6.16 -3.83
C SER A 376 41.24 -6.36 -4.67
N GLN A 377 41.09 -5.59 -5.74
CA GLN A 377 40.01 -5.76 -6.73
C GLN A 377 39.90 -7.22 -7.22
N ARG A 378 41.04 -7.83 -7.57
CA ARG A 378 41.09 -9.21 -8.05
C ARG A 378 40.58 -10.20 -7.00
N THR A 379 40.96 -10.01 -5.75
CA THR A 379 40.50 -10.86 -4.64
C THR A 379 39.00 -10.69 -4.43
N LEU A 380 38.47 -9.47 -4.53
CA LEU A 380 37.04 -9.20 -4.38
C LEU A 380 36.22 -9.84 -5.50
N ILE A 381 36.62 -9.70 -6.76
CA ILE A 381 35.95 -10.34 -7.91
C ILE A 381 35.95 -11.86 -7.76
N TYR A 382 37.07 -12.43 -7.31
CA TYR A 382 37.17 -13.86 -7.01
C TYR A 382 36.16 -14.29 -5.93
N SER A 383 36.04 -13.53 -4.83
CA SER A 383 35.07 -13.82 -3.78
C SER A 383 33.62 -13.69 -4.25
N ILE A 384 33.30 -12.70 -5.09
CA ILE A 384 31.97 -12.55 -5.70
C ILE A 384 31.64 -13.77 -6.58
N ASN A 385 32.57 -14.21 -7.42
CA ASN A 385 32.38 -15.39 -8.27
C ASN A 385 32.22 -16.70 -7.48
N ASN A 386 32.83 -16.79 -6.29
CA ASN A 386 32.61 -17.92 -5.38
C ASN A 386 31.19 -17.92 -4.80
N CYS A 387 30.57 -16.76 -4.58
CA CYS A 387 29.16 -16.69 -4.17
C CYS A 387 28.23 -17.24 -5.26
N ILE A 388 28.61 -17.12 -6.54
CA ILE A 388 27.79 -17.55 -7.69
C ILE A 388 27.87 -19.06 -7.94
N THR A 389 29.05 -19.65 -7.75
CA THR A 389 29.37 -21.02 -8.23
C THR A 389 29.13 -22.14 -7.19
N LYS A 390 28.99 -21.82 -5.90
CA LYS A 390 29.10 -22.80 -4.80
C LYS A 390 27.82 -23.61 -4.48
N HIS A 391 26.68 -23.34 -5.12
CA HIS A 391 25.42 -24.08 -4.89
C HIS A 391 25.20 -25.33 -5.77
N GLY A 392 26.26 -25.88 -6.39
CA GLY A 392 26.19 -27.13 -7.18
C GLY A 392 25.42 -27.04 -8.50
N ILE A 393 24.66 -25.97 -8.71
CA ILE A 393 24.06 -25.54 -9.97
C ILE A 393 24.09 -24.02 -9.90
N ALA A 394 24.82 -23.36 -10.79
CA ALA A 394 24.85 -21.90 -10.85
C ALA A 394 23.42 -21.37 -11.07
N LYS A 395 22.84 -20.85 -10.00
CA LYS A 395 21.57 -20.14 -10.04
C LYS A 395 21.94 -18.66 -10.12
N ALA A 396 21.55 -18.02 -11.22
CA ALA A 396 21.66 -16.58 -11.46
C ALA A 396 21.05 -15.71 -10.32
N ASN A 397 20.32 -16.31 -9.38
CA ASN A 397 19.72 -15.64 -8.23
C ASN A 397 20.64 -15.48 -7.01
N SER A 398 21.83 -16.08 -7.00
CA SER A 398 22.73 -16.07 -5.82
C SER A 398 23.23 -14.68 -5.44
N LEU A 399 23.48 -13.79 -6.42
CA LEU A 399 23.90 -12.42 -6.13
C LEU A 399 22.71 -11.55 -5.72
N CYS A 400 21.51 -11.80 -6.24
CA CYS A 400 20.27 -11.20 -5.74
C CYS A 400 20.02 -11.55 -4.26
N ASP A 401 20.23 -12.82 -3.90
CA ASP A 401 20.11 -13.30 -2.51
C ASP A 401 21.16 -12.64 -1.61
N LEU A 402 22.43 -12.55 -2.06
CA LEU A 402 23.49 -11.84 -1.33
C LEU A 402 23.14 -10.37 -1.07
N ILE A 403 22.65 -9.65 -2.08
CA ILE A 403 22.22 -8.26 -1.91
C ILE A 403 21.06 -8.20 -0.91
N SER A 404 20.07 -9.08 -1.04
CA SER A 404 18.92 -9.16 -0.15
C SER A 404 19.33 -9.40 1.32
N ASP A 405 20.24 -10.34 1.57
CA ASP A 405 20.80 -10.64 2.88
C ASP A 405 21.62 -9.47 3.44
N THR A 406 22.36 -8.77 2.58
CA THR A 406 23.09 -7.55 2.95
C THR A 406 22.15 -6.46 3.41
N LEU A 407 21.04 -6.27 2.69
CA LEU A 407 20.03 -5.30 3.08
C LEU A 407 19.34 -5.71 4.38
N LEU A 408 19.12 -7.01 4.61
CA LEU A 408 18.58 -7.52 5.87
C LEU A 408 19.52 -7.25 7.06
N ASN A 409 20.82 -7.52 6.91
CA ASN A 409 21.83 -7.24 7.95
C ASN A 409 21.97 -5.74 8.22
N TYR A 410 21.98 -4.92 7.17
CA TYR A 410 21.98 -3.46 7.27
C TYR A 410 20.75 -2.97 8.03
N GLU A 411 19.61 -3.57 7.74
CA GLU A 411 18.33 -3.27 8.35
C GLU A 411 18.29 -3.65 9.83
N GLU A 412 18.85 -4.80 10.22
CA GLU A 412 18.99 -5.20 11.61
C GLU A 412 19.87 -4.24 12.41
N ALA A 413 21.07 -3.93 11.91
CA ALA A 413 21.97 -3.01 12.59
C ALA A 413 21.41 -1.59 12.73
N SER A 414 20.63 -1.13 11.76
CA SER A 414 19.97 0.18 11.81
C SER A 414 18.92 0.31 12.93
N LYS A 415 18.45 -0.81 13.50
CA LYS A 415 17.50 -0.83 14.63
C LYS A 415 18.21 -0.55 15.96
N GLU A 416 19.47 -0.95 16.08
CA GLU A 416 20.24 -0.88 17.34
C GLU A 416 21.12 0.36 17.42
N CYS A 417 21.62 0.86 16.28
CA CYS A 417 22.58 1.96 16.22
C CYS A 417 22.26 2.96 15.09
N GLU A 418 22.60 4.23 15.32
CA GLU A 418 22.53 5.25 14.26
C GLU A 418 23.70 5.11 13.27
N ILE A 419 23.38 4.78 12.01
CA ILE A 419 24.38 4.62 10.94
C ILE A 419 24.71 5.98 10.32
N ARG A 420 25.82 6.58 10.75
CA ARG A 420 26.25 7.92 10.30
C ARG A 420 26.72 7.95 8.83
N ASN A 421 27.24 6.84 8.31
CA ASN A 421 27.66 6.72 6.91
C ASN A 421 27.11 5.44 6.28
N CYS A 422 25.94 5.57 5.64
CA CYS A 422 25.22 4.49 4.98
C CYS A 422 26.07 3.78 3.91
N SER A 423 26.80 4.51 3.07
CA SER A 423 27.57 3.93 1.98
C SER A 423 28.76 3.11 2.48
N ASN A 424 29.53 3.61 3.46
CA ASN A 424 30.65 2.87 4.01
C ASN A 424 30.19 1.64 4.79
N TYR A 425 29.07 1.75 5.51
CA TYR A 425 28.52 0.63 6.27
C TYR A 425 27.94 -0.46 5.36
N LEU A 426 27.25 -0.09 4.27
CA LEU A 426 26.81 -1.05 3.25
C LEU A 426 28.00 -1.74 2.57
N LYS A 427 29.08 -1.01 2.22
CA LYS A 427 30.28 -1.64 1.66
C LYS A 427 30.93 -2.63 2.63
N ALA A 428 30.96 -2.31 3.93
CA ALA A 428 31.45 -3.23 4.95
C ALA A 428 30.56 -4.49 5.08
N LEU A 429 29.24 -4.34 5.08
CA LEU A 429 28.32 -5.48 5.12
C LEU A 429 28.32 -6.32 3.84
N LEU A 430 28.43 -5.70 2.67
CA LEU A 430 28.63 -6.40 1.40
C LEU A 430 29.89 -7.25 1.48
N PHE A 431 30.99 -6.66 1.94
CA PHE A 431 32.25 -7.38 2.12
C PHE A 431 32.12 -8.52 3.13
N ASP A 432 31.49 -8.27 4.28
CA ASP A 432 31.25 -9.30 5.31
C ASP A 432 30.38 -10.43 4.76
N ASN A 433 29.34 -10.15 3.97
CA ASN A 433 28.50 -11.20 3.42
C ASN A 433 29.20 -11.99 2.32
N ILE A 434 29.97 -11.32 1.46
CA ILE A 434 30.82 -11.96 0.44
C ILE A 434 31.87 -12.88 1.10
N THR A 435 32.39 -12.49 2.27
CA THR A 435 33.46 -13.23 2.98
C THR A 435 32.94 -14.24 4.02
N ASN A 436 31.84 -13.97 4.73
CA ASN A 436 31.20 -14.90 5.67
C ASN A 436 30.51 -16.06 4.95
N PHE A 437 30.05 -15.86 3.70
CA PHE A 437 29.68 -16.98 2.82
C PHE A 437 30.86 -17.92 2.54
N ALA A 438 32.11 -17.43 2.66
CA ALA A 438 33.31 -18.25 2.55
C ALA A 438 33.71 -18.93 3.88
N PHE A 439 33.39 -18.36 5.05
CA PHE A 439 33.82 -18.85 6.37
C PHE A 439 32.86 -19.84 7.06
N ASN A 440 31.56 -19.84 6.76
CA ASN A 440 30.60 -20.74 7.43
C ASN A 440 30.76 -22.23 7.06
N LEU A 441 31.72 -22.61 6.22
CA LEU A 441 31.95 -24.00 5.79
C LEU A 441 33.20 -24.66 6.39
N ALA A 442 34.06 -23.95 7.10
CA ALA A 442 35.11 -24.61 7.89
C ALA A 442 34.55 -25.36 9.13
N LYS A 443 33.25 -25.20 9.43
CA LYS A 443 32.54 -25.89 10.52
C LYS A 443 31.70 -27.08 10.09
N PHE A 444 31.55 -27.34 8.79
CA PHE A 444 30.73 -28.44 8.28
C PHE A 444 31.52 -29.55 7.56
N ASP A 445 32.86 -29.41 7.44
CA ASP A 445 33.76 -30.45 6.94
C ASP A 445 34.63 -31.06 8.09
N LEU A 446 34.01 -31.36 9.24
CA LEU A 446 34.59 -32.18 10.32
C LEU A 446 33.56 -33.19 10.84
#